data_AF-A0A453QND2-F1
#
_entry.id   AF-A0A453QND2-F1
#
_cell.length_a   1.000
_cell.length_b   1.000
_cell.length_c   1.000
_cell.angle_alpha   90.00
_cell.angle_beta   90.00
_cell.angle_gamma   90.00
#
_symmetry.space_group_name_H-M   'P 1'
#
loop_
_entity.id
_entity.type
_entity.pdbx_description
1 polymer ?
#
loop_
_entity_poly.entity_id
_entity_poly.type
_entity_poly.pdbx_seq_one_letter_code
_entity_poly.pdbx_strand_id
1 'polypeptide(L)' 'AIGFTEAKRACCGTGTVEASILCNSLLPGTCPSARTYVFWDVWHPSEAANKVVVDSLVDEINNLVA' A
#
# COMPACT_ATOMS: atom_id res chain seq x y z
N ALA A 1 3.00 13.29 9.27
CA ALA A 1 3.89 12.33 8.58
C ALA A 1 3.07 11.11 8.18
N ILE A 2 3.33 10.51 7.02
CA ILE A 2 2.43 9.57 6.31
C ILE A 2 2.53 8.12 6.84
N GLY A 3 3.06 7.88 8.04
CA GLY A 3 2.97 6.58 8.76
C GLY A 3 3.65 5.35 8.11
N PHE A 4 4.14 5.42 6.88
CA PHE A 4 4.82 4.31 6.21
C PHE A 4 6.23 4.09 6.75
N THR A 5 6.61 2.82 6.90
CA THR A 5 7.94 2.38 7.31
C THR A 5 8.62 1.50 6.27
N GLU A 6 7.89 0.97 5.29
CA GLU A 6 8.42 0.11 4.24
C GLU A 6 7.85 0.50 2.86
N ALA A 7 8.73 0.70 1.89
CA ALA A 7 8.40 1.15 0.53
C ALA A 7 9.13 0.37 -0.57
N LYS A 8 10.11 -0.47 -0.21
CA LYS A 8 10.91 -1.28 -1.14
C LYS A 8 10.41 -2.71 -1.23
N ARG A 9 9.67 -3.16 -0.22
CA ARG A 9 9.02 -4.48 -0.18
C ARG A 9 7.52 -4.33 -0.12
N ALA A 10 6.83 -5.29 -0.72
CA ALA A 10 5.40 -5.44 -0.60
C ALA A 10 5.01 -6.14 0.70
N CYS A 11 3.80 -5.86 1.19
CA CYS A 11 3.27 -6.53 2.37
C CYS A 11 3.03 -8.02 2.11
N CYS A 12 2.45 -8.38 0.97
CA CYS A 12 2.30 -9.76 0.51
C CYS A 12 3.56 -10.18 -0.27
N GLY A 13 4.63 -10.50 0.44
CA GLY A 13 5.87 -10.89 -0.20
C GLY A 13 7.00 -11.26 0.77
N THR A 14 7.97 -12.03 0.29
CA THR A 14 9.10 -12.51 1.09
C THR A 14 10.34 -11.61 1.01
N GLY A 15 10.31 -10.57 0.19
CA GLY A 15 11.44 -9.76 -0.28
C GLY A 15 12.09 -10.27 -1.57
N THR A 16 11.74 -11.48 -2.02
CA THR A 16 12.22 -12.09 -3.28
C THR A 16 11.07 -12.48 -4.19
N VAL A 17 9.96 -12.91 -3.60
CA VAL A 17 8.68 -13.14 -4.28
C VAL A 17 7.69 -12.13 -3.71
N GLU A 18 7.35 -11.12 -4.51
CA GLU A 18 6.50 -9.98 -4.11
C GLU A 18 5.07 -10.06 -4.66
N ALA A 19 4.69 -11.21 -5.22
CA ALA A 19 3.33 -11.50 -5.64
C ALA A 19 3.08 -13.02 -5.70
N SER A 20 1.84 -13.43 -5.43
CA SER A 20 1.37 -14.81 -5.64
C SER A 20 -0.07 -14.81 -6.14
N ILE A 21 -0.50 -15.91 -6.76
CA ILE A 21 -1.89 -16.09 -7.27
C ILE A 21 -2.94 -15.91 -6.16
N LEU A 22 -2.59 -16.10 -4.89
CA LEU A 22 -3.52 -16.07 -3.76
C LEU A 22 -3.08 -15.11 -2.64
N CYS A 23 -2.52 -13.94 -2.97
CA CYS A 23 -2.07 -12.96 -1.96
C CYS A 23 -3.17 -12.63 -0.93
N ASN A 24 -2.98 -13.06 0.31
CA ASN A 24 -3.89 -12.83 1.43
C ASN A 24 -3.13 -12.89 2.76
N SER A 25 -3.77 -12.46 3.85
CA SER A 25 -3.15 -12.36 5.18
C SER A 25 -2.67 -13.68 5.80
N LEU A 26 -3.12 -14.83 5.28
CA LEU A 26 -2.75 -16.16 5.78
C LEU A 26 -1.51 -16.72 5.08
N LEU A 27 -1.05 -16.10 3.99
CA LEU A 27 0.12 -16.60 3.28
C LEU A 27 1.41 -16.32 4.07
N PRO A 28 2.32 -17.32 4.15
CA PRO A 28 3.65 -17.12 4.72
C PRO A 28 4.39 -15.96 4.04
N GLY A 29 4.99 -15.09 4.85
CA GLY A 29 5.67 -13.89 4.37
C GLY A 29 4.77 -12.65 4.28
N THR A 30 3.45 -12.79 4.40
CA THR A 30 2.57 -11.62 4.47
C THR A 30 2.83 -10.82 5.74
N CYS A 31 2.94 -9.50 5.61
CA CYS A 31 3.25 -8.61 6.69
C CYS A 31 2.10 -8.55 7.73
N PRO A 32 2.37 -8.22 9.00
CA PRO A 32 1.31 -8.14 10.03
C PRO A 32 0.31 -7.01 9.81
N SER A 33 0.69 -5.95 9.08
CA SER A 33 -0.17 -4.80 8.81
C SER A 33 0.25 -4.07 7.54
N ALA A 34 -0.62 -4.09 6.53
CA ALA A 34 -0.41 -3.34 5.29
C ALA A 34 -0.46 -1.81 5.48
N ARG A 35 -0.84 -1.31 6.67
CA ARG A 35 -0.95 0.12 6.97
C ARG A 35 0.39 0.84 6.98
N THR A 36 1.49 0.13 7.24
CA THR A 36 2.84 0.69 7.29
C THR A 36 3.65 0.42 6.02
N TYR A 37 3.06 -0.27 5.03
CA TYR A 37 3.67 -0.59 3.75
C TYR A 37 3.07 0.28 2.65
N VAL A 38 3.90 0.78 1.74
CA VAL A 38 3.41 1.49 0.55
C VAL A 38 2.71 0.53 -0.41
N PHE A 39 3.23 -0.70 -0.56
CA PHE A 39 2.75 -1.69 -1.52
C PHE A 39 2.08 -2.88 -0.82
N TRP A 40 0.94 -3.33 -1.35
CA TRP A 40 0.31 -4.58 -0.95
C TRP A 40 0.99 -5.77 -1.62
N ASP A 41 1.19 -5.72 -2.93
CA ASP A 41 1.97 -6.65 -3.73
C ASP A 41 2.84 -5.84 -4.73
N VAL A 42 3.58 -6.51 -5.62
CA VAL A 42 4.47 -5.83 -6.60
C VAL A 42 3.75 -4.89 -7.58
N TRP A 43 2.44 -5.02 -7.75
CA TRP A 43 1.64 -4.23 -8.69
C TRP A 43 0.73 -3.21 -7.99
N HIS A 44 0.19 -3.55 -6.82
CA HIS A 44 -0.88 -2.80 -6.18
C HIS A 44 -0.38 -2.03 -4.93
N PRO A 45 -0.72 -0.73 -4.79
CA PRO A 45 -0.54 -0.01 -3.54
C PRO A 45 -1.35 -0.63 -2.40
N SER A 46 -0.91 -0.43 -1.16
CA SER A 46 -1.73 -0.76 0.01
C SER A 46 -2.97 0.14 0.09
N GLU A 47 -3.99 -0.29 0.83
CA GLU A 47 -5.15 0.55 1.14
C GLU A 47 -4.72 1.90 1.75
N ALA A 48 -3.72 1.88 2.64
CA ALA A 48 -3.19 3.09 3.26
C ALA A 48 -2.52 4.02 2.23
N ALA A 49 -1.78 3.48 1.26
CA ALA A 49 -1.21 4.27 0.17
C ALA A 49 -2.29 4.84 -0.76
N ASN A 50 -3.29 4.04 -1.12
CA ASN A 50 -4.43 4.50 -1.90
C ASN A 50 -5.17 5.65 -1.20
N LYS A 51 -5.37 5.56 0.13
CA LYS A 51 -6.00 6.64 0.90
C LYS A 51 -5.24 7.96 0.76
N VAL A 52 -3.91 7.94 0.83
CA VAL A 52 -3.08 9.15 0.69
C VAL A 52 -3.23 9.77 -0.69
N VAL A 53 -3.23 8.95 -1.74
CA VAL A 53 -3.41 9.42 -3.13
C VAL A 53 -4.80 10.04 -3.30
N VAL A 54 -5.84 9.37 -2.80
CA VAL A 54 -7.22 9.87 -2.90
C VAL A 54 -7.41 11.16 -2.10
N ASP A 55 -6.90 11.22 -0.87
CA ASP A 55 -7.00 12.43 -0.04
C ASP A 55 -6.32 13.62 -0.76
N SER A 56 -5.13 13.41 -1.34
CA SER A 56 -4.43 14.45 -2.13
C SER A 56 -5.21 14.89 -3.37
N LEU A 57 -5.85 13.96 -4.07
CA LEU A 57 -6.65 14.27 -5.26
C LEU A 57 -7.92 15.05 -4.87
N VAL A 58 -8.57 14.67 -3.78
CA VAL A 58 -9.75 15.38 -3.26
C VAL A 58 -9.39 16.81 -2.86
N ASP A 59 -8.25 17.01 -2.20
CA ASP A 59 -7.77 18.35 -1.85
C ASP A 59 -7.51 19.20 -3.10
N GLU A 60 -6.92 18.62 -4.16
CA GLU A 60 -6.71 19.31 -5.43
C GLU A 60 -8.03 19.68 -6.12
N ILE A 61 -8.99 18.75 -6.15
CA ILE A 61 -10.34 19.03 -6.68
C ILE A 61 -11.00 20.17 -5.91
N ASN A 62 -10.92 20.15 -4.57
CA ASN A 62 -11.49 21.20 -3.73
C ASN A 62 -10.88 22.58 -4.03
N ASN A 63 -9.57 22.65 -4.31
CA ASN A 63 -8.89 23.89 -4.69
C ASN A 63 -9.28 24.40 -6.08
N LEU A 64 -9.72 23.52 -6.99
CA LEU A 64 -10.19 23.91 -8.33
C LEU A 64 -11.62 24.43 -8.34
N VAL A 65 -12.44 24.02 -7.37
CA VAL A 65 -13.87 24.40 -7.29
C VAL A 65 -14.16 25.50 -6.27
N ALA A 66 -13.16 25.89 -5.47
CA ALA A 66 -13.22 27.04 -4.55
C ALA A 66 -12.95 28.37 -5.30
#